data_AF-A0A813NDI9-F1
#
_entry.id   AF-A0A813NDI9-F1
#
_cell.length_a   1.000
_cell.length_b   1.000
_cell.length_c   1.000
_cell.angle_alpha   90.00
_cell.angle_beta   90.00
_cell.angle_gamma   90.00
#
_symmetry.space_group_name_H-M   'P 1'
#
loop_
_entity.id
_entity.type
_entity.pdbx_description
1 polymer ?
#
loop_
_entity_poly.entity_id
_entity_poly.type
_entity_poly.pdbx_seq_one_letter_code
_entity_poly.pdbx_strand_id
1 'polypeptide(L)'
;MIADYPNSTRLQSLSQPKKNFCQQHPRSPYSLVSQSCLDFKTSDRLVRLSLPKIKKDNHVRMEFSRFAYDPTNSCVFNQAALRAECSDYIISLARPKSDYKGYQFAYPVQREISKSAKNATASERISKLSTPRIKKDNNIKEL
;
A
#
# COMPACT_ATOMS: atom_id res chain seq x y z
N MET A 1 19.25 -39.93 -36.95
CA MET A 1 18.97 -39.15 -38.17
C MET A 1 18.29 -37.87 -37.72
N ILE A 2 19.02 -36.75 -37.75
CA ILE A 2 18.53 -35.44 -37.31
C ILE A 2 17.73 -34.86 -38.47
N ALA A 3 16.46 -34.56 -38.25
CA ALA A 3 15.57 -34.05 -39.28
C ALA A 3 15.97 -32.62 -39.66
N ASP A 4 16.34 -32.42 -40.92
CA ASP A 4 16.55 -31.10 -41.52
C ASP A 4 15.20 -30.37 -41.60
N TYR A 5 14.97 -29.44 -40.66
CA TYR A 5 13.81 -28.55 -40.74
C TYR A 5 14.03 -27.54 -41.88
N PRO A 6 13.07 -27.38 -42.82
CA PRO A 6 13.21 -26.39 -43.88
C PRO A 6 13.20 -25.00 -43.25
N ASN A 7 14.33 -24.32 -43.33
CA ASN A 7 14.53 -22.99 -42.77
C ASN A 7 13.62 -22.00 -43.51
N SER A 8 12.48 -21.64 -42.91
CA SER A 8 11.52 -20.76 -43.58
C SER A 8 12.14 -19.38 -43.78
N THR A 9 12.06 -18.85 -45.00
CA THR A 9 12.57 -17.51 -45.36
C THR A 9 12.02 -16.43 -44.43
N ARG A 10 10.79 -16.62 -43.93
CA ARG A 10 10.16 -15.76 -42.93
C ARG A 10 10.87 -15.80 -41.58
N LEU A 11 11.20 -16.98 -41.04
CA LEU A 11 11.95 -17.08 -39.78
C LEU A 11 13.32 -16.41 -39.88
N GLN A 12 14.00 -16.58 -41.02
CA GLN A 12 15.29 -15.93 -41.29
C GLN A 12 15.18 -14.40 -41.42
N SER A 13 14.04 -13.88 -41.92
CA SER A 13 13.78 -12.44 -41.93
C SER A 13 13.47 -11.86 -40.54
N LEU A 14 12.81 -12.64 -39.69
CA LEU A 14 12.44 -12.24 -38.34
C LEU A 14 13.60 -12.33 -37.35
N SER A 15 14.59 -13.18 -37.63
CA SER A 15 15.80 -13.28 -36.82
C SER A 15 16.76 -12.10 -37.03
N GLN A 16 16.54 -11.28 -38.07
CA GLN A 16 17.33 -10.07 -38.29
C GLN A 16 16.88 -8.94 -37.35
N PRO A 17 17.80 -8.20 -36.73
CA PRO A 17 17.43 -7.06 -35.90
C PRO A 17 16.70 -6.02 -36.75
N LYS A 18 15.66 -5.39 -36.19
CA LYS A 18 14.94 -4.31 -36.88
C LYS A 18 15.94 -3.20 -37.22
N LYS A 19 15.86 -2.68 -38.45
CA LYS A 19 16.62 -1.48 -38.83
C LYS A 19 16.26 -0.36 -37.86
N ASN A 20 17.26 0.16 -37.16
CA ASN A 20 17.11 1.34 -36.33
C ASN A 20 16.90 2.55 -37.24
N PHE A 21 15.64 2.93 -37.48
CA PHE A 21 15.30 4.22 -38.10
C PHE A 21 15.53 5.40 -37.17
N CYS A 22 15.87 5.12 -35.90
CA CYS A 22 16.27 6.11 -34.91
C CYS A 22 17.71 6.56 -35.20
N GLN A 23 17.94 7.26 -36.30
CA GLN A 23 18.96 8.31 -36.26
C GLN A 23 18.43 9.31 -35.24
N GLN A 24 19.05 9.33 -34.05
CA GLN A 24 18.74 10.30 -33.01
C GLN A 24 19.18 11.68 -33.50
N HIS A 25 18.41 12.28 -34.40
CA HIS A 25 18.53 13.70 -34.64
C HIS A 25 18.09 14.40 -33.34
N PRO A 26 18.85 15.37 -32.83
CA PRO A 26 18.43 16.15 -31.68
C PRO A 26 17.05 16.73 -32.00
N ARG A 27 16.03 16.31 -31.24
CA ARG A 27 14.71 16.90 -31.38
C ARG A 27 14.82 18.35 -30.92
N SER A 28 14.44 19.27 -31.79
CA SER A 28 14.28 20.68 -31.45
C SER A 28 13.45 20.82 -30.16
N PRO A 29 13.81 21.72 -29.23
CA PRO A 29 12.99 22.04 -28.04
C PRO A 29 11.58 22.51 -28.42
N TYR A 30 11.45 23.04 -29.64
CA TYR A 30 10.18 23.40 -30.25
C TYR A 30 9.67 22.24 -31.11
N SER A 31 8.47 21.77 -30.80
CA SER A 31 7.70 20.89 -31.69
C SER A 31 7.41 21.65 -32.98
N LEU A 32 8.04 21.28 -34.09
CA LEU A 32 7.65 21.73 -35.42
C LEU A 32 6.29 21.13 -35.74
N VAL A 33 5.23 21.89 -35.49
CA VAL A 33 3.89 21.55 -35.90
C VAL A 33 3.82 21.78 -37.41
N SER A 34 3.40 20.75 -38.17
CA SER A 34 3.16 20.90 -39.60
C SER A 34 2.11 22.00 -39.82
N GLN A 35 2.25 22.80 -40.87
CA GLN A 35 1.26 23.83 -41.23
C GLN A 35 -0.16 23.22 -41.38
N SER A 36 -0.24 21.98 -41.85
CA SER A 36 -1.51 21.24 -41.95
C SER A 36 -2.21 20.97 -40.60
N CYS A 37 -1.49 21.03 -39.49
CA CYS A 37 -2.07 20.91 -38.15
C CYS A 37 -2.69 22.22 -37.65
N LEU A 38 -2.30 23.38 -38.19
CA LEU A 38 -2.92 24.67 -37.88
C LEU A 38 -4.33 24.77 -38.49
N ASP A 39 -4.52 24.17 -39.67
CA ASP A 39 -5.80 24.15 -40.38
C ASP A 39 -6.68 22.93 -40.05
N PHE A 40 -6.36 22.21 -38.97
CA PHE A 40 -7.04 20.96 -38.64
C PHE A 40 -8.53 21.19 -38.30
N LYS A 41 -9.41 20.62 -39.11
CA LYS A 41 -10.85 20.55 -38.83
C LYS A 41 -11.17 19.30 -38.02
N THR A 42 -11.86 19.48 -36.90
CA THR A 42 -12.27 18.39 -36.02
C THR A 42 -13.27 17.48 -36.73
N SER A 43 -13.13 16.17 -36.52
CA SER A 43 -14.12 15.20 -37.00
C SER A 43 -15.27 15.06 -36.01
N ASP A 44 -16.46 14.70 -36.50
CA ASP A 44 -17.65 14.46 -35.66
C ASP A 44 -17.41 13.40 -34.58
N ARG A 45 -16.50 12.46 -34.83
CA ARG A 45 -16.09 11.47 -33.83
C ARG A 45 -15.32 12.12 -32.68
N LEU A 46 -14.37 13.02 -32.98
CA LEU A 46 -13.62 13.74 -31.96
C LEU A 46 -14.55 14.65 -31.14
N VAL A 47 -15.51 15.31 -31.79
CA VAL A 47 -16.55 16.10 -31.11
C VAL A 47 -17.38 15.22 -30.17
N ARG A 48 -17.80 14.03 -30.61
CA ARG A 48 -18.50 13.07 -29.74
C ARG A 48 -17.64 12.57 -28.56
N LEU A 49 -16.34 12.44 -28.75
CA LEU A 49 -15.41 12.04 -27.68
C LEU A 49 -15.12 13.17 -26.69
N SER A 50 -15.23 14.43 -27.09
CA SER A 50 -15.10 15.57 -26.17
C SER A 50 -16.33 15.79 -25.30
N LEU A 51 -17.49 15.23 -25.69
CA LEU A 51 -18.68 15.27 -24.85
C LEU A 51 -18.54 14.30 -23.66
N PRO A 52 -19.04 14.67 -22.46
CA PRO A 52 -19.01 13.77 -21.32
C PRO A 52 -19.83 12.51 -21.60
N LYS A 53 -19.32 11.35 -21.20
CA LYS A 53 -20.06 10.09 -21.30
C LYS A 53 -21.17 10.07 -20.26
N ILE A 54 -22.41 10.27 -20.70
CA ILE A 54 -23.60 10.09 -19.86
C ILE A 54 -23.88 8.59 -19.75
N LYS A 55 -23.59 8.00 -18.58
CA LYS A 55 -23.98 6.61 -18.29
C LYS A 55 -25.48 6.59 -18.00
N LYS A 56 -26.23 5.71 -18.66
CA LYS A 56 -27.68 5.51 -18.44
C LYS A 56 -27.98 4.64 -17.22
N ASP A 57 -26.95 4.23 -16.48
CA ASP A 57 -27.09 3.37 -15.33
C ASP A 57 -27.66 4.20 -14.17
N ASN A 58 -28.86 3.85 -13.71
CA ASN A 58 -29.55 4.40 -12.54
C ASN A 58 -28.83 4.15 -11.20
N HIS A 59 -27.53 3.83 -11.22
CA HIS A 59 -26.74 3.85 -10.00
C HIS A 59 -26.39 5.30 -9.73
N VAL A 60 -27.30 5.95 -9.01
CA VAL A 60 -27.14 7.16 -8.20
C VAL A 60 -26.21 8.17 -8.85
N ARG A 61 -26.75 9.33 -9.22
CA ARG A 61 -25.96 10.55 -9.41
C ARG A 61 -25.21 10.83 -8.11
N MET A 62 -24.12 10.11 -7.88
CA MET A 62 -23.07 10.43 -6.95
C MET A 62 -22.41 11.60 -7.62
N GLU A 63 -22.99 12.78 -7.44
CA GLU A 63 -22.17 13.97 -7.38
C GLU A 63 -21.18 13.66 -6.26
N PHE A 64 -20.03 13.13 -6.67
CA PHE A 64 -18.86 12.97 -5.85
C PHE A 64 -18.38 14.39 -5.56
N SER A 65 -19.13 15.13 -4.74
CA SER A 65 -18.52 16.11 -3.87
C SER A 65 -17.57 15.30 -3.02
N ARG A 66 -16.31 15.27 -3.44
CA ARG A 66 -15.20 14.59 -2.76
C ARG A 66 -15.05 15.03 -1.29
N PHE A 67 -15.82 16.02 -0.85
CA PHE A 67 -15.75 16.70 0.43
C PHE A 67 -17.10 17.03 1.11
N ALA A 68 -18.26 16.69 0.56
CA ALA A 68 -19.52 16.95 1.25
C ALA A 68 -20.09 15.66 1.83
N TYR A 69 -19.76 15.40 3.10
CA TYR A 69 -20.61 14.56 3.93
C TYR A 69 -21.89 15.35 4.18
N ASP A 70 -22.94 15.09 3.41
CA ASP A 70 -24.29 15.53 3.74
C ASP A 70 -24.98 14.41 4.54
N PRO A 71 -25.13 14.54 5.88
CA PRO A 71 -25.78 13.53 6.70
C PRO A 71 -27.27 13.34 6.36
N THR A 72 -27.87 14.22 5.55
CA THR A 72 -29.30 14.18 5.21
C THR A 72 -29.60 13.57 3.83
N ASN A 73 -28.68 13.65 2.86
CA ASN A 73 -28.88 13.12 1.49
C ASN A 73 -27.88 12.04 1.04
N SER A 74 -26.83 11.73 1.80
CA SER A 74 -25.79 10.77 1.36
C SER A 74 -26.18 9.29 1.47
N CYS A 75 -27.33 8.99 2.06
CA CYS A 75 -27.71 7.64 2.46
C CYS A 75 -29.06 7.21 1.86
N VAL A 76 -29.22 7.36 0.54
CA VAL A 76 -30.26 6.60 -0.18
C VAL A 76 -29.77 5.15 -0.30
N PHE A 77 -29.95 4.37 0.77
CA PHE A 77 -29.65 2.95 0.76
C PHE A 77 -30.68 2.23 -0.11
N ASN A 78 -30.22 1.32 -0.97
CA ASN A 78 -31.10 0.42 -1.69
C ASN A 78 -31.86 -0.45 -0.67
N GLN A 79 -33.18 -0.54 -0.79
CA GLN A 79 -34.01 -1.38 0.10
C GLN A 79 -33.56 -2.84 0.13
N ALA A 80 -33.03 -3.35 -0.99
CA ALA A 80 -32.44 -4.69 -1.05
C ALA A 80 -31.18 -4.82 -0.19
N ALA A 81 -30.36 -3.76 -0.09
CA ALA A 81 -29.18 -3.74 0.76
C ALA A 81 -29.54 -3.67 2.24
N LEU A 82 -30.61 -2.96 2.61
CA LEU A 82 -31.10 -2.91 4.00
C LEU A 82 -31.68 -4.24 4.48
N ARG A 83 -32.19 -5.07 3.55
CA ARG A 83 -32.76 -6.39 3.83
C ARG A 83 -31.79 -7.53 3.55
N ALA A 84 -30.56 -7.23 3.15
CA ALA A 84 -29.58 -8.26 2.83
C ALA A 84 -29.09 -8.92 4.11
N GLU A 85 -29.28 -10.23 4.21
CA GLU A 85 -28.72 -11.05 5.28
C GLU A 85 -27.42 -11.70 4.80
N CYS A 86 -26.42 -11.74 5.68
CA CYS A 86 -25.17 -12.42 5.39
C CYS A 86 -25.39 -13.94 5.37
N SER A 87 -24.70 -14.65 4.48
CA SER A 87 -24.71 -16.11 4.48
C SER A 87 -24.02 -16.69 5.73
N ASP A 88 -24.40 -17.90 6.12
CA ASP A 88 -23.80 -18.61 7.25
C ASP A 88 -22.27 -18.70 7.14
N TYR A 89 -21.75 -18.89 5.92
CA TYR A 89 -20.33 -18.90 5.65
C TYR A 89 -19.66 -17.57 5.99
N ILE A 90 -20.24 -16.45 5.55
CA ILE A 90 -19.75 -15.10 5.88
C ILE A 90 -19.80 -14.87 7.39
N ILE A 91 -20.88 -15.29 8.06
CA ILE A 91 -21.01 -15.20 9.52
C ILE A 91 -19.90 -16.01 10.20
N SER A 92 -19.58 -17.20 9.71
CA SER A 92 -18.49 -18.04 10.25
C SER A 92 -17.11 -17.42 10.08
N LEU A 93 -16.84 -16.77 8.94
CA LEU A 93 -15.58 -16.07 8.69
C LEU A 93 -15.45 -14.79 9.51
N ALA A 94 -16.57 -14.15 9.80
CA ALA A 94 -16.61 -12.94 10.62
C ALA A 94 -16.36 -13.24 12.12
N ARG A 95 -16.50 -14.49 12.56
CA ARG A 95 -16.19 -14.87 13.94
C ARG A 95 -14.67 -14.74 14.17
N PRO A 96 -14.24 -14.05 15.23
CA PRO A 96 -12.82 -13.99 15.57
C PRO A 96 -12.30 -15.38 15.87
N LYS A 97 -11.01 -15.61 15.58
CA LYS A 97 -10.33 -16.85 15.95
C LYS A 97 -10.31 -16.97 17.47
N SER A 98 -10.52 -18.19 17.98
CA SER A 98 -10.37 -18.46 19.41
C SER A 98 -8.91 -18.28 19.84
N ASP A 99 -8.71 -17.96 21.11
CA ASP A 99 -7.38 -17.91 21.70
C ASP A 99 -6.66 -19.26 21.57
N TYR A 100 -5.33 -19.20 21.49
CA TYR A 100 -4.49 -20.39 21.47
C TYR A 100 -4.61 -21.15 22.81
N LYS A 101 -4.51 -22.49 22.80
CA LYS A 101 -4.67 -23.34 24.00
C LYS A 101 -3.76 -22.97 25.19
N GLY A 102 -2.61 -22.37 24.91
CA GLY A 102 -1.65 -21.90 25.93
C GLY A 102 -1.65 -20.38 26.14
N TYR A 103 -2.63 -19.67 25.60
CA TYR A 103 -2.73 -18.23 25.79
C TYR A 103 -3.01 -17.92 27.27
N GLN A 104 -2.11 -17.14 27.89
CA GLN A 104 -2.29 -16.60 29.21
C GLN A 104 -2.52 -15.10 29.07
N PHE A 105 -3.61 -14.61 29.66
CA PHE A 105 -3.87 -13.17 29.73
C PHE A 105 -2.75 -12.47 30.49
N ALA A 106 -2.54 -11.19 30.17
CA ALA A 106 -1.57 -10.37 30.90
C ALA A 106 -1.89 -10.39 32.39
N TYR A 107 -0.85 -10.51 33.22
CA TYR A 107 -1.00 -10.37 34.65
C TYR A 107 -1.62 -9.01 35.00
N PRO A 108 -2.45 -8.92 36.06
CA PRO A 108 -3.01 -7.66 36.49
C PRO A 108 -1.91 -6.65 36.83
N VAL A 109 -2.18 -5.36 36.62
CA VAL A 109 -1.23 -4.27 36.89
C VAL A 109 -0.79 -4.27 38.35
N GLN A 110 -1.75 -4.49 39.26
CA GLN A 110 -1.48 -4.67 40.68
C GLN A 110 -1.31 -6.16 40.98
N ARG A 111 -0.10 -6.55 41.36
CA ARG A 111 0.20 -7.91 41.82
C ARG A 111 0.43 -7.93 43.31
N GLU A 112 -0.20 -8.89 43.98
CA GLU A 112 0.13 -9.18 45.37
C GLU A 112 1.54 -9.78 45.43
N ILE A 113 2.44 -9.07 46.09
CA ILE A 113 3.81 -9.53 46.34
C ILE A 113 3.78 -10.41 47.60
N SER A 114 4.45 -11.56 47.55
CA SER A 114 4.54 -12.48 48.69
C SER A 114 5.18 -11.79 49.90
N LYS A 115 4.78 -12.18 51.12
CA LYS A 115 5.37 -11.64 52.37
C LYS A 115 6.90 -11.79 52.40
N SER A 116 7.40 -12.92 51.88
CA SER A 116 8.84 -13.17 51.77
C SER A 116 9.54 -12.19 50.86
N ALA A 117 8.94 -11.83 49.72
CA ALA A 117 9.53 -10.86 48.80
C ALA A 117 9.45 -9.43 49.35
N LYS A 118 8.37 -9.07 50.09
CA LYS A 118 8.27 -7.77 50.79
C LYS A 118 9.31 -7.61 51.91
N ASN A 119 9.64 -8.71 52.59
CA ASN A 119 10.57 -8.72 53.72
C ASN A 119 12.00 -9.13 53.31
N ALA A 120 12.26 -9.35 52.02
CA ALA A 120 13.57 -9.79 51.56
C ALA A 120 14.60 -8.68 51.77
N THR A 121 15.69 -9.00 52.45
CA THR A 121 16.83 -8.09 52.65
C THR A 121 17.89 -8.35 51.59
N ALA A 122 18.62 -7.30 51.21
CA ALA A 122 19.72 -7.42 50.26
C ALA A 122 20.84 -8.30 50.84
N SER A 123 21.45 -9.14 49.99
CA SER A 123 22.61 -9.92 50.41
C SER A 123 23.83 -9.03 50.64
N GLU A 124 24.76 -9.48 51.47
CA GLU A 124 25.98 -8.72 51.79
C GLU A 124 26.76 -8.29 50.53
N ARG A 125 26.82 -9.18 49.52
CA ARG A 125 27.43 -8.89 48.22
C ARG A 125 26.70 -7.75 47.49
N ILE A 126 25.37 -7.78 47.46
CA ILE A 126 24.57 -6.73 46.81
C ILE A 126 24.78 -5.40 47.54
N SER A 127 24.80 -5.41 48.88
CA SER A 127 25.08 -4.22 49.68
C SER A 127 26.47 -3.63 49.35
N LYS A 128 27.51 -4.46 49.26
CA LYS A 128 28.87 -4.02 48.85
C LYS A 128 28.92 -3.48 47.42
N LEU A 129 28.15 -4.05 46.50
CA LEU A 129 28.09 -3.56 45.11
C LEU A 129 27.29 -2.27 44.99
N SER A 130 26.33 -2.03 45.88
CA SER A 130 25.54 -0.79 45.88
C SER A 130 26.36 0.44 46.31
N THR A 131 27.47 0.23 47.03
CA THR A 131 28.36 1.33 47.39
C THR A 131 29.12 1.85 46.17
N PRO A 132 29.11 3.17 45.89
CA PRO A 132 29.82 3.73 44.75
C PRO A 132 31.33 3.58 44.91
N ARG A 133 32.03 3.28 43.81
CA ARG A 133 33.50 3.23 43.81
C ARG A 133 34.06 4.64 43.84
N ILE A 134 34.65 5.03 44.98
CA ILE A 134 35.43 6.27 45.11
C ILE A 134 36.71 6.09 44.27
N LYS A 135 36.87 6.92 43.24
CA LYS A 135 38.13 7.01 42.49
C LYS A 135 39.09 7.88 43.31
N LYS A 136 40.33 7.45 43.49
CA LYS A 136 41.38 8.34 43.99
C LYS A 136 41.63 9.38 42.90
N ASP A 137 41.67 10.66 43.28
CA ASP A 137 42.01 11.73 42.36
C ASP A 137 43.37 11.42 41.75
N ASN A 138 43.38 11.27 40.42
CA ASN A 138 44.63 11.18 39.68
C ASN A 138 45.27 12.57 39.82
N ASN A 139 46.30 12.70 40.66
CA ASN A 139 47.17 13.87 40.63
C ASN A 139 47.81 13.95 39.23
N ILE A 140 47.13 14.65 38.33
CA ILE A 140 47.68 15.05 37.04
C ILE A 140 48.80 16.02 37.40
N LYS A 141 50.05 15.56 37.29
CA LYS A 141 51.20 16.45 37.39
C LYS A 141 51.14 17.36 36.16
N GLU A 142 50.85 18.64 36.36
CA GLU A 142 50.96 19.64 35.30
C GLU A 142 52.42 19.68 34.80
N LEU A 143 52.57 19.74 33.47
CA LEU A 143 53.85 19.81 32.75
C LEU A 143 54.41 21.22 32.78
#